data_AF-A0A317C9P4-F1
#
_entry.id   AF-A0A317C9P4-F1
#
_cell.length_a   1.000
_cell.length_b   1.000
_cell.length_c   1.000
_cell.angle_alpha   90.00
_cell.angle_beta   90.00
_cell.angle_gamma   90.00
#
_symmetry.space_group_name_H-M   'P 1'
#
loop_
_entity.id
_entity.type
_entity.pdbx_description
1 polymer ?
#
loop_
_entity_poly.entity_id
_entity_poly.type
_entity_poly.pdbx_seq_one_letter_code
_entity_poly.pdbx_strand_id
1 'polypeptide(L)'
;MKLKQSLLYLAMAGIPFATAVAADWPISEADNAVTTVNQSISIDVLANDTGEGLVLTKVNDWSVNGGRASINEDGTSVTFVPGTDFQGSDTFWYDFQDNQGRTNAAQVTVRIEGDVTEQPEAWPTATEDFIHIKTAQPNYIISSDSYIPIDVLANDIGVGLSITSVNEWTQNGNIVRLSDDKKSVTFRAFVSQNSWPMVDEFWYVFEDSWGRSNAGKVKVLLSTEDKPDAWPTASGDTAETTVNTSAIIDVLANDAGIGLSLKSVNTSSVRWGTVAITNGKLSYTPYADFEGVDEFWYVFEDAWGRTNSAKVVVNVGATTPVAQVPLNDTGLTVCGDYAYDNSVNHQNDLTTCTAETDSEGDAIPQGQDAVSGRDATANDDSDGHAGFSFTKLDASGSPLAASAQSWSCVKDNVSGLVWESKKGLGNGTAAAGAHSADDTFTWYSTDPSKNGSAGNGTIRSIYSPNSCSGFDVNDTSTYCNTEAFVARVNAESLCGLTDWQMPTVHELSSLLNFNDNSRTIDSTFFPHTTYGTYSTETLSARSPAYAMVIAFYDGHIHTNLKSSSLAVRLVSKSTTASEE
;
A
#
# COMPACT_ATOMS: atom_id res chain seq x y z
N MET A 1 27.62 -31.64 104.88
CA MET A 1 28.02 -32.96 105.40
C MET A 1 27.44 -34.02 104.48
N LYS A 2 28.32 -34.79 103.78
CA LYS A 2 28.22 -36.20 103.30
C LYS A 2 26.85 -36.77 102.87
N LEU A 3 26.69 -37.60 101.83
CA LEU A 3 27.51 -38.18 100.76
C LEU A 3 26.54 -39.05 99.90
N LYS A 4 26.76 -39.09 98.58
CA LYS A 4 26.66 -40.24 97.65
C LYS A 4 25.48 -41.24 97.66
N GLN A 5 24.79 -41.26 96.50
CA GLN A 5 24.57 -42.37 95.55
C GLN A 5 24.25 -43.79 96.06
N SER A 6 23.14 -44.35 95.55
CA SER A 6 23.20 -45.61 94.79
C SER A 6 22.08 -45.68 93.74
N LEU A 7 22.45 -45.99 92.49
CA LEU A 7 21.56 -46.30 91.38
C LEU A 7 20.86 -47.65 91.61
N LEU A 8 19.60 -47.76 91.20
CA LEU A 8 19.07 -48.99 90.62
C LEU A 8 18.10 -48.65 89.49
N TYR A 9 18.48 -49.03 88.27
CA TYR A 9 17.65 -48.97 87.06
C TYR A 9 16.48 -49.95 87.21
N LEU A 10 15.26 -49.44 87.06
CA LEU A 10 14.13 -50.26 86.64
C LEU A 10 13.50 -49.57 85.42
N ALA A 11 13.74 -50.17 84.25
CA ALA A 11 13.08 -49.81 83.02
C ALA A 11 11.58 -50.09 83.14
N MET A 12 10.78 -49.07 83.40
CA MET A 12 9.37 -49.08 83.03
C MET A 12 9.25 -48.42 81.67
N ALA A 13 8.80 -49.21 80.70
CA ALA A 13 8.45 -48.76 79.37
C ALA A 13 7.57 -47.51 79.46
N GLY A 14 8.05 -46.41 78.89
CA GLY A 14 7.18 -45.29 78.56
C GLY A 14 6.15 -45.82 77.57
N ILE A 15 4.92 -46.01 78.03
CA ILE A 15 3.78 -46.00 77.12
C ILE A 15 3.80 -44.58 76.55
N PRO A 16 4.05 -44.37 75.24
CA PRO A 16 3.73 -43.08 74.68
C PRO A 16 2.22 -42.95 74.88
N PHE A 17 1.80 -42.03 75.74
CA PHE A 17 0.55 -41.34 75.51
C PHE A 17 0.74 -40.68 74.15
N ALA A 18 0.45 -41.43 73.08
CA ALA A 18 -0.08 -40.82 71.89
C ALA A 18 -1.37 -40.19 72.39
N THR A 19 -1.28 -38.92 72.75
CA THR A 19 -2.42 -38.03 72.69
C THR A 19 -2.98 -38.26 71.29
N ALA A 20 -4.06 -39.04 71.20
CA ALA A 20 -4.91 -38.99 70.03
C ALA A 20 -5.24 -37.51 69.91
N VAL A 21 -4.58 -36.83 68.97
CA VAL A 21 -4.96 -35.49 68.59
C VAL A 21 -6.41 -35.66 68.21
N ALA A 22 -7.31 -35.04 68.98
CA ALA A 22 -8.72 -35.11 68.67
C ALA A 22 -8.84 -34.74 67.19
N ALA A 23 -9.43 -35.63 66.39
CA ALA A 23 -9.60 -35.38 64.96
C ALA A 23 -10.24 -34.00 64.82
N ASP A 24 -9.79 -33.21 63.86
CA ASP A 24 -10.32 -31.86 63.67
C ASP A 24 -11.84 -31.92 63.53
N TRP A 25 -12.53 -30.90 64.02
CA TRP A 25 -13.98 -30.78 63.82
C TRP A 25 -14.28 -30.74 62.33
N PRO A 26 -15.43 -31.28 61.87
CA PRO A 26 -15.80 -31.18 60.47
C PRO A 26 -15.87 -29.70 60.06
N ILE A 27 -15.17 -29.34 58.98
CA ILE A 27 -15.14 -27.98 58.43
C ILE A 27 -15.99 -27.99 57.15
N SER A 28 -16.94 -27.06 57.10
CA SER A 28 -17.85 -26.85 55.98
C SER A 28 -17.31 -25.80 55.01
N GLU A 29 -17.34 -26.09 53.72
CA GLU A 29 -17.02 -25.15 52.64
C GLU A 29 -18.23 -24.97 51.72
N ALA A 30 -18.40 -23.76 51.17
CA ALA A 30 -19.57 -23.49 50.32
C ALA A 30 -19.43 -24.13 48.93
N ASP A 31 -20.54 -24.65 48.42
CA ASP A 31 -20.61 -25.33 47.13
C ASP A 31 -21.15 -24.43 46.02
N ASN A 32 -20.70 -24.70 44.80
CA ASN A 32 -21.22 -24.05 43.60
C ASN A 32 -21.55 -25.09 42.52
N ALA A 33 -22.70 -24.95 41.88
CA ALA A 33 -23.12 -25.78 40.76
C ALA A 33 -23.77 -24.95 39.66
N VAL A 34 -23.84 -25.49 38.44
CA VAL A 34 -24.50 -24.86 37.29
C VAL A 34 -25.45 -25.88 36.66
N THR A 35 -26.69 -25.47 36.37
CA THR A 35 -27.65 -26.25 35.59
C THR A 35 -28.45 -25.31 34.67
N THR A 36 -29.25 -25.86 33.77
CA THR A 36 -30.17 -25.10 32.91
C THR A 36 -31.58 -25.11 33.50
N VAL A 37 -32.42 -24.18 33.04
CA VAL A 37 -33.82 -24.07 33.46
C VAL A 37 -34.54 -25.41 33.31
N ASN A 38 -35.31 -25.78 34.33
CA ASN A 38 -36.06 -27.04 34.41
C ASN A 38 -35.22 -28.34 34.37
N GLN A 39 -33.88 -28.27 34.37
CA GLN A 39 -33.01 -29.45 34.40
C GLN A 39 -32.52 -29.77 35.82
N SER A 40 -32.77 -31.00 36.27
CA SER A 40 -32.25 -31.53 37.54
C SER A 40 -30.75 -31.83 37.47
N ILE A 41 -30.03 -31.61 38.57
CA ILE A 41 -28.60 -31.89 38.73
C ILE A 41 -28.34 -32.68 40.03
N SER A 42 -27.32 -33.55 40.03
CA SER A 42 -26.79 -34.18 41.23
C SER A 42 -25.48 -33.51 41.63
N ILE A 43 -25.35 -33.09 42.89
CA ILE A 43 -24.22 -32.29 43.39
C ILE A 43 -23.54 -33.05 44.53
N ASP A 44 -22.24 -33.31 44.40
CA ASP A 44 -21.40 -33.96 45.41
C ASP A 44 -20.96 -32.93 46.47
N VAL A 45 -21.91 -32.51 47.31
CA VAL A 45 -21.73 -31.38 48.25
C VAL A 45 -20.68 -31.62 49.33
N LEU A 46 -20.33 -32.87 49.67
CA LEU A 46 -19.29 -33.16 50.67
C LEU A 46 -17.87 -33.21 50.09
N ALA A 47 -17.69 -32.99 48.79
CA ALA A 47 -16.40 -33.22 48.12
C ALA A 47 -15.32 -32.19 48.51
N ASN A 48 -15.72 -30.99 48.90
CA ASN A 48 -14.86 -29.88 49.34
C ASN A 48 -14.83 -29.72 50.88
N ASP A 49 -15.66 -30.46 51.62
CA ASP A 49 -15.68 -30.44 53.08
C ASP A 49 -14.55 -31.27 53.69
N THR A 50 -14.08 -30.87 54.88
CA THR A 50 -13.00 -31.56 55.58
C THR A 50 -13.54 -32.31 56.80
N GLY A 51 -13.33 -33.62 56.83
CA GLY A 51 -13.58 -34.48 58.00
C GLY A 51 -13.59 -35.96 57.63
N GLU A 52 -13.63 -36.84 58.62
CA GLU A 52 -13.54 -38.29 58.41
C GLU A 52 -14.93 -38.94 58.43
N GLY A 53 -15.27 -39.67 57.36
CA GLY A 53 -16.54 -40.41 57.25
C GLY A 53 -17.76 -39.50 57.21
N LEU A 54 -17.68 -38.39 56.46
CA LEU A 54 -18.75 -37.42 56.34
C LEU A 54 -19.99 -38.03 55.68
N VAL A 55 -21.16 -37.75 56.24
CA VAL A 55 -22.47 -38.13 55.69
C VAL A 55 -23.47 -37.01 55.84
N LEU A 56 -24.32 -36.83 54.83
CA LEU A 56 -25.42 -35.87 54.87
C LEU A 56 -26.48 -36.33 55.86
N THR A 57 -26.91 -35.41 56.72
CA THR A 57 -27.96 -35.68 57.72
C THR A 57 -29.27 -34.99 57.39
N LYS A 58 -29.19 -33.84 56.72
CA LYS A 58 -30.35 -33.04 56.34
C LYS A 58 -30.03 -32.13 55.17
N VAL A 59 -31.04 -31.85 54.34
CA VAL A 59 -31.01 -30.78 53.35
C VAL A 59 -32.33 -30.00 53.46
N ASN A 60 -32.32 -28.73 53.10
CA ASN A 60 -33.56 -27.98 52.95
C ASN A 60 -34.34 -28.50 51.74
N ASP A 61 -35.57 -28.99 51.95
CA ASP A 61 -36.47 -29.47 50.88
C ASP A 61 -36.76 -28.42 49.79
N TRP A 62 -36.58 -27.15 50.13
CA TRP A 62 -36.79 -26.00 49.26
C TRP A 62 -35.57 -25.07 49.29
N SER A 63 -35.16 -24.63 48.11
CA SER A 63 -34.23 -23.51 47.95
C SER A 63 -34.94 -22.16 48.08
N VAL A 64 -34.16 -21.09 48.14
CA VAL A 64 -34.65 -19.71 48.29
C VAL A 64 -35.61 -19.32 47.16
N ASN A 65 -35.34 -19.76 45.92
CA ASN A 65 -36.14 -19.43 44.74
C ASN A 65 -37.03 -20.59 44.24
N GLY A 66 -37.43 -21.50 45.15
CA GLY A 66 -38.51 -22.44 44.89
C GLY A 66 -38.11 -23.72 44.15
N GLY A 67 -36.81 -24.01 44.04
CA GLY A 67 -36.29 -25.33 43.67
C GLY A 67 -36.44 -26.35 44.80
N ARG A 68 -36.28 -27.63 44.44
CA ARG A 68 -36.31 -28.80 45.33
C ARG A 68 -34.92 -29.37 45.52
N ALA A 69 -34.52 -29.65 46.76
CA ALA A 69 -33.31 -30.41 47.03
C ALA A 69 -33.64 -31.67 47.84
N SER A 70 -32.96 -32.78 47.54
CA SER A 70 -33.10 -34.05 48.27
C SER A 70 -31.78 -34.80 48.32
N ILE A 71 -31.45 -35.38 49.48
CA ILE A 71 -30.27 -36.23 49.65
C ILE A 71 -30.43 -37.51 48.82
N ASN A 72 -29.39 -37.90 48.10
CA ASN A 72 -29.36 -39.11 47.29
C ASN A 72 -29.12 -40.36 48.15
N GLU A 73 -29.38 -41.54 47.58
CA GLU A 73 -29.22 -42.83 48.29
C GLU A 73 -27.77 -43.11 48.74
N ASP A 74 -26.79 -42.45 48.13
CA ASP A 74 -25.38 -42.54 48.52
C ASP A 74 -25.07 -41.86 49.87
N GLY A 75 -25.95 -41.00 50.35
CA GLY A 75 -25.78 -40.22 51.59
C GLY A 75 -24.69 -39.15 51.51
N THR A 76 -24.16 -38.85 50.32
CA THR A 76 -23.04 -37.92 50.12
C THR A 76 -23.32 -36.85 49.06
N SER A 77 -24.33 -37.05 48.21
CA SER A 77 -24.73 -36.10 47.18
C SER A 77 -26.19 -35.65 47.33
N VAL A 78 -26.52 -34.51 46.72
CA VAL A 78 -27.86 -33.91 46.73
C VAL A 78 -28.36 -33.77 45.29
N THR A 79 -29.55 -34.30 45.00
CA THR A 79 -30.29 -33.94 43.77
C THR A 79 -30.99 -32.60 43.98
N PHE A 80 -30.74 -31.66 43.07
CA PHE A 80 -31.41 -30.36 43.00
C PHE A 80 -32.23 -30.23 41.71
N VAL A 81 -33.48 -29.80 41.84
CA VAL A 81 -34.38 -29.47 40.72
C VAL A 81 -34.74 -27.99 40.83
N PRO A 82 -34.38 -27.15 39.84
CA PRO A 82 -34.76 -25.73 39.85
C PRO A 82 -36.27 -25.50 39.99
N GLY A 83 -36.66 -24.33 40.51
CA GLY A 83 -38.03 -23.87 40.42
C GLY A 83 -38.46 -23.77 38.95
N THR A 84 -39.72 -24.09 38.66
CA THR A 84 -40.24 -24.08 37.28
C THR A 84 -39.97 -22.72 36.61
N ASP A 85 -39.32 -22.77 35.46
CA ASP A 85 -38.96 -21.62 34.62
C ASP A 85 -38.05 -20.57 35.31
N PHE A 86 -37.46 -20.90 36.46
CA PHE A 86 -36.59 -19.98 37.19
C PHE A 86 -35.22 -19.86 36.50
N GLN A 87 -34.73 -18.62 36.38
CA GLN A 87 -33.39 -18.30 35.91
C GLN A 87 -32.68 -17.39 36.92
N GLY A 88 -31.36 -17.53 37.03
CA GLY A 88 -30.54 -16.77 37.96
C GLY A 88 -29.94 -17.66 39.04
N SER A 89 -29.49 -17.04 40.13
CA SER A 89 -28.85 -17.76 41.24
C SER A 89 -29.90 -18.23 42.25
N ASP A 90 -29.81 -19.48 42.67
CA ASP A 90 -30.61 -20.06 43.75
C ASP A 90 -29.69 -20.67 44.81
N THR A 91 -30.16 -20.74 46.06
CA THR A 91 -29.36 -21.26 47.17
C THR A 91 -30.17 -22.14 48.11
N PHE A 92 -29.52 -23.13 48.68
CA PHE A 92 -30.06 -23.96 49.76
C PHE A 92 -28.94 -24.38 50.72
N TRP A 93 -29.30 -24.92 51.88
CA TRP A 93 -28.36 -25.36 52.91
C TRP A 93 -28.50 -26.87 53.14
N TYR A 94 -27.39 -27.51 53.53
CA TYR A 94 -27.37 -28.88 54.02
C TYR A 94 -26.60 -28.97 55.35
N ASP A 95 -26.94 -29.98 56.13
CA ASP A 95 -26.26 -30.36 57.37
C ASP A 95 -25.60 -31.73 57.18
N PHE A 96 -24.38 -31.87 57.67
CA PHE A 96 -23.62 -33.12 57.61
C PHE A 96 -22.97 -33.43 58.95
N GLN A 97 -22.57 -34.70 59.12
CA GLN A 97 -21.87 -35.15 60.32
C GLN A 97 -20.67 -36.03 59.97
N ASP A 98 -19.70 -36.09 60.87
CA ASP A 98 -18.59 -37.05 60.79
C ASP A 98 -18.91 -38.40 61.46
N ASN A 99 -17.95 -39.33 61.42
CA ASN A 99 -18.05 -40.64 62.06
C ASN A 99 -18.16 -40.60 63.61
N GLN A 100 -17.97 -39.45 64.23
CA GLN A 100 -18.12 -39.20 65.67
C GLN A 100 -19.46 -38.53 66.02
N GLY A 101 -20.28 -38.21 65.02
CA GLY A 101 -21.59 -37.56 65.18
C GLY A 101 -21.51 -36.04 65.40
N ARG A 102 -20.36 -35.42 65.11
CA ARG A 102 -20.20 -33.96 65.18
C ARG A 102 -20.74 -33.35 63.89
N THR A 103 -21.51 -32.27 63.99
CA THR A 103 -22.27 -31.70 62.87
C THR A 103 -21.72 -30.36 62.40
N ASN A 104 -21.83 -30.09 61.10
CA ASN A 104 -21.65 -28.76 60.50
C ASN A 104 -22.63 -28.57 59.32
N ALA A 105 -22.69 -27.37 58.75
CA ALA A 105 -23.61 -27.02 57.67
C ALA A 105 -22.97 -26.08 56.67
N ALA A 106 -23.29 -26.27 55.38
CA ALA A 106 -22.78 -25.44 54.29
C ALA A 106 -23.91 -24.99 53.35
N GLN A 107 -23.63 -23.91 52.61
CA GLN A 107 -24.54 -23.35 51.61
C GLN A 107 -24.13 -23.85 50.21
N VAL A 108 -25.11 -24.26 49.42
CA VAL A 108 -24.96 -24.51 48.00
C VAL A 108 -25.53 -23.31 47.23
N THR A 109 -24.75 -22.81 46.27
CA THR A 109 -25.21 -21.84 45.27
C THR A 109 -25.31 -22.52 43.91
N VAL A 110 -26.51 -22.50 43.31
CA VAL A 110 -26.73 -23.01 41.96
C VAL A 110 -26.98 -21.85 41.02
N ARG A 111 -26.25 -21.75 39.91
CA ARG A 111 -26.55 -20.84 38.80
C ARG A 111 -27.43 -21.58 37.80
N ILE A 112 -28.65 -21.08 37.60
CA ILE A 112 -29.60 -21.60 36.63
C ILE A 112 -29.58 -20.72 35.39
N GLU A 113 -29.08 -21.29 34.31
CA GLU A 113 -28.95 -20.63 33.01
C GLU A 113 -30.22 -20.85 32.17
N GLY A 114 -30.52 -19.88 31.29
CA GLY A 114 -31.61 -20.03 30.32
C GLY A 114 -31.40 -21.24 29.41
N ASP A 115 -32.50 -21.79 28.89
CA ASP A 115 -32.44 -22.88 27.93
C ASP A 115 -31.67 -22.45 26.68
N VAL A 116 -30.70 -23.25 26.23
CA VAL A 116 -29.91 -23.01 25.00
C VAL A 116 -30.74 -23.20 23.72
N THR A 117 -32.06 -23.15 23.82
CA THR A 117 -32.99 -23.35 22.71
C THR A 117 -33.42 -22.05 22.03
N GLU A 118 -33.15 -20.87 22.60
CA GLU A 118 -33.33 -19.62 21.85
C GLU A 118 -32.11 -19.28 20.98
N GLN A 119 -32.36 -19.26 19.67
CA GLN A 119 -31.39 -18.87 18.65
C GLN A 119 -30.95 -17.41 18.87
N PRO A 120 -29.64 -17.12 19.07
CA PRO A 120 -29.15 -15.76 19.22
C PRO A 120 -29.47 -14.92 17.98
N GLU A 121 -29.93 -13.68 18.16
CA GLU A 121 -30.12 -12.74 17.04
C GLU A 121 -28.81 -12.51 16.25
N ALA A 122 -27.67 -12.51 16.95
CA ALA A 122 -26.36 -12.39 16.34
C ALA A 122 -25.95 -13.68 15.61
N TRP A 123 -25.45 -13.51 14.37
CA TRP A 123 -24.84 -14.58 13.59
C TRP A 123 -23.46 -14.94 14.14
N PRO A 124 -23.00 -16.20 13.97
CA PRO A 124 -21.63 -16.56 14.29
C PRO A 124 -20.66 -15.65 13.53
N THR A 125 -19.66 -15.11 14.21
CA THR A 125 -18.71 -14.14 13.64
C THR A 125 -17.31 -14.72 13.69
N ALA A 126 -16.65 -14.72 12.53
CA ALA A 126 -15.27 -15.16 12.41
C ALA A 126 -14.29 -14.03 12.72
N THR A 127 -13.24 -14.32 13.47
CA THR A 127 -12.11 -13.44 13.72
C THR A 127 -10.87 -14.03 13.05
N GLU A 128 -10.05 -13.22 12.36
CA GLU A 128 -8.84 -13.73 11.71
C GLU A 128 -7.84 -14.30 12.74
N ASP A 129 -7.41 -15.54 12.51
CA ASP A 129 -6.41 -16.21 13.32
C ASP A 129 -4.99 -15.88 12.86
N PHE A 130 -4.09 -15.68 13.82
CA PHE A 130 -2.67 -15.50 13.56
C PHE A 130 -1.89 -16.51 14.39
N ILE A 131 -1.18 -17.41 13.72
CA ILE A 131 -0.29 -18.38 14.37
C ILE A 131 1.14 -18.20 13.90
N HIS A 132 2.06 -18.18 14.86
CA HIS A 132 3.49 -18.16 14.60
C HIS A 132 4.09 -19.52 14.92
N ILE A 133 4.68 -20.16 13.91
CA ILE A 133 5.35 -21.44 14.02
C ILE A 133 6.85 -21.19 13.89
N LYS A 134 7.55 -21.25 15.02
CA LYS A 134 9.02 -21.20 15.04
C LYS A 134 9.60 -22.56 14.67
N THR A 135 10.57 -22.58 13.76
CA THR A 135 11.37 -23.78 13.45
C THR A 135 12.86 -23.48 13.48
N ALA A 136 13.67 -24.42 13.98
CA ALA A 136 15.10 -24.24 14.19
C ALA A 136 15.94 -24.30 12.88
N GLN A 137 15.35 -24.68 11.74
CA GLN A 137 16.04 -24.78 10.45
C GLN A 137 15.09 -24.52 9.26
N PRO A 138 15.49 -23.74 8.23
CA PRO A 138 14.70 -23.54 7.01
C PRO A 138 14.58 -24.81 6.14
N ASN A 139 15.32 -25.88 6.47
CA ASN A 139 15.34 -27.17 5.79
C ASN A 139 14.61 -28.29 6.55
N TYR A 140 13.96 -27.99 7.67
CA TYR A 140 13.19 -29.00 8.38
C TYR A 140 11.84 -29.15 7.67
N ILE A 141 11.73 -30.20 6.84
CA ILE A 141 10.45 -30.90 6.74
C ILE A 141 10.12 -31.24 8.20
N ILE A 142 9.14 -30.55 8.78
CA ILE A 142 8.47 -31.05 9.98
C ILE A 142 8.18 -32.50 9.61
N SER A 143 8.86 -33.45 10.29
CA SER A 143 8.95 -34.85 9.86
C SER A 143 7.57 -35.31 9.40
N SER A 144 7.50 -36.22 8.42
CA SER A 144 6.28 -36.56 7.67
C SER A 144 5.01 -36.88 8.50
N ASP A 145 5.14 -36.94 9.83
CA ASP A 145 4.12 -37.28 10.82
C ASP A 145 3.84 -36.17 11.88
N SER A 146 4.49 -35.00 11.84
CA SER A 146 4.23 -33.94 12.83
C SER A 146 3.27 -32.88 12.29
N TYR A 147 2.05 -32.95 12.80
CA TYR A 147 0.94 -32.06 12.55
C TYR A 147 0.86 -31.04 13.70
N ILE A 148 0.81 -29.75 13.37
CA ILE A 148 0.70 -28.68 14.37
C ILE A 148 -0.79 -28.35 14.56
N PRO A 149 -1.37 -28.58 15.76
CA PRO A 149 -2.74 -28.19 16.02
C PRO A 149 -2.87 -26.67 16.08
N ILE A 150 -3.93 -26.14 15.47
CA ILE A 150 -4.32 -24.73 15.48
C ILE A 150 -5.78 -24.69 15.94
N ASP A 151 -6.03 -24.01 17.05
CA ASP A 151 -7.37 -23.80 17.59
C ASP A 151 -8.01 -22.55 16.98
N VAL A 152 -8.55 -22.73 15.76
CA VAL A 152 -9.11 -21.65 14.94
C VAL A 152 -10.47 -21.14 15.43
N LEU A 153 -11.11 -21.81 16.38
CA LEU A 153 -12.39 -21.36 16.94
C LEU A 153 -12.21 -20.53 18.22
N ALA A 154 -10.99 -20.44 18.76
CA ALA A 154 -10.74 -19.86 20.07
C ALA A 154 -11.05 -18.36 20.17
N ASN A 155 -10.92 -17.63 19.05
CA ASN A 155 -11.20 -16.19 18.93
C ASN A 155 -12.52 -15.89 18.19
N ASP A 156 -13.26 -16.94 17.78
CA ASP A 156 -14.53 -16.81 17.08
C ASP A 156 -15.70 -16.64 18.05
N ILE A 157 -16.73 -15.92 17.61
CA ILE A 157 -17.90 -15.64 18.43
C ILE A 157 -19.07 -16.50 17.94
N GLY A 158 -19.55 -17.37 18.83
CA GLY A 158 -20.81 -18.10 18.66
C GLY A 158 -20.95 -19.25 19.65
N VAL A 159 -22.12 -19.88 19.69
CA VAL A 159 -22.42 -20.95 20.65
C VAL A 159 -22.28 -22.31 19.96
N GLY A 160 -21.53 -23.21 20.61
CA GLY A 160 -21.34 -24.58 20.16
C GLY A 160 -20.70 -24.70 18.79
N LEU A 161 -19.78 -23.80 18.45
CA LEU A 161 -19.12 -23.73 17.15
C LEU A 161 -18.47 -25.05 16.75
N SER A 162 -18.64 -25.48 15.49
CA SER A 162 -18.02 -26.68 14.92
C SER A 162 -17.55 -26.39 13.50
N ILE A 163 -16.31 -26.76 13.18
CA ILE A 163 -15.78 -26.64 11.83
C ILE A 163 -16.46 -27.67 10.93
N THR A 164 -16.94 -27.23 9.78
CA THR A 164 -17.59 -28.07 8.77
C THR A 164 -16.66 -28.42 7.62
N SER A 165 -15.78 -27.50 7.24
CA SER A 165 -14.77 -27.74 6.20
C SER A 165 -13.55 -26.83 6.35
N VAL A 166 -12.46 -27.21 5.71
CA VAL A 166 -11.22 -26.44 5.63
C VAL A 166 -10.62 -26.58 4.24
N ASN A 167 -9.91 -25.57 3.78
CA ASN A 167 -9.08 -25.71 2.58
C ASN A 167 -7.91 -26.65 2.90
N GLU A 168 -7.91 -27.84 2.31
CA GLU A 168 -6.84 -28.83 2.54
C GLU A 168 -5.46 -28.37 2.09
N TRP A 169 -5.42 -27.35 1.22
CA TRP A 169 -4.21 -26.73 0.71
C TRP A 169 -4.23 -25.23 0.99
N THR A 170 -3.12 -24.71 1.51
CA THR A 170 -2.92 -23.27 1.71
C THR A 170 -2.47 -22.57 0.43
N GLN A 171 -2.40 -21.23 0.45
CA GLN A 171 -1.92 -20.44 -0.69
C GLN A 171 -0.50 -20.83 -1.14
N ASN A 172 0.37 -21.24 -0.23
CA ASN A 172 1.73 -21.71 -0.54
C ASN A 172 1.86 -23.23 -0.64
N GLY A 173 0.74 -23.96 -0.73
CA GLY A 173 0.74 -25.41 -0.95
C GLY A 173 1.08 -26.27 0.28
N ASN A 174 0.95 -25.71 1.48
CA ASN A 174 1.01 -26.46 2.74
C ASN A 174 -0.30 -27.23 2.96
N ILE A 175 -0.27 -28.28 3.77
CA ILE A 175 -1.44 -29.14 4.01
C ILE A 175 -2.13 -28.75 5.31
N VAL A 176 -3.46 -28.63 5.25
CA VAL A 176 -4.32 -28.45 6.43
C VAL A 176 -5.30 -29.62 6.52
N ARG A 177 -5.55 -30.13 7.72
CA ARG A 177 -6.57 -31.15 7.96
C ARG A 177 -7.45 -30.80 9.14
N LEU A 178 -8.74 -30.99 8.97
CA LEU A 178 -9.73 -30.90 10.04
C LEU A 178 -9.47 -32.00 11.09
N SER A 179 -9.52 -31.66 12.37
CA SER A 179 -9.47 -32.63 13.47
C SER A 179 -10.76 -33.44 13.56
N ASP A 180 -10.68 -34.67 14.11
CA ASP A 180 -11.84 -35.57 14.26
C ASP A 180 -12.95 -34.98 15.15
N ASP A 181 -12.58 -34.16 16.14
CA ASP A 181 -13.51 -33.47 17.04
C ASP A 181 -14.18 -32.23 16.40
N LYS A 182 -13.74 -31.84 15.20
CA LYS A 182 -14.19 -30.65 14.46
C LYS A 182 -14.02 -29.32 15.21
N LYS A 183 -13.13 -29.27 16.20
CA LYS A 183 -12.86 -28.05 16.98
C LYS A 183 -11.56 -27.35 16.58
N SER A 184 -10.66 -28.05 15.91
CA SER A 184 -9.36 -27.52 15.51
C SER A 184 -8.97 -27.95 14.10
N VAL A 185 -7.87 -27.41 13.61
CA VAL A 185 -7.23 -27.91 12.39
C VAL A 185 -5.79 -28.27 12.69
N THR A 186 -5.19 -29.06 11.81
CA THR A 186 -3.78 -29.38 11.86
C THR A 186 -3.08 -28.86 10.63
N PHE A 187 -1.93 -28.23 10.80
CA PHE A 187 -1.14 -27.64 9.74
C PHE A 187 0.18 -28.38 9.55
N ARG A 188 0.57 -28.59 8.29
CA ARG A 188 1.85 -29.21 7.90
C ARG A 188 2.50 -28.44 6.75
N ALA A 189 3.71 -27.97 6.98
CA ALA A 189 4.48 -27.18 6.02
C ALA A 189 5.32 -28.04 5.04
N PHE A 190 5.37 -27.61 3.77
CA PHE A 190 6.22 -28.08 2.68
C PHE A 190 6.93 -26.87 2.06
N VAL A 191 7.95 -26.35 2.73
CA VAL A 191 8.55 -25.07 2.32
C VAL A 191 9.67 -25.28 1.30
N SER A 192 9.72 -24.44 0.24
CA SER A 192 10.88 -24.31 -0.64
C SER A 192 11.76 -23.12 -0.20
N GLN A 193 13.07 -23.19 -0.41
CA GLN A 193 14.11 -22.39 0.28
C GLN A 193 14.08 -20.87 0.06
N ASN A 194 13.28 -20.33 -0.86
CA ASN A 194 13.55 -19.00 -1.43
C ASN A 194 12.72 -17.83 -0.86
N SER A 195 11.87 -18.06 0.15
CA SER A 195 10.95 -17.03 0.68
C SER A 195 10.80 -17.08 2.21
N TRP A 196 11.89 -16.93 2.97
CA TRP A 196 11.88 -16.91 4.44
C TRP A 196 12.14 -15.50 5.02
N PRO A 197 11.42 -15.04 6.07
CA PRO A 197 10.25 -15.68 6.69
C PRO A 197 9.07 -15.78 5.71
N MET A 198 8.25 -16.82 5.88
CA MET A 198 7.11 -17.07 4.98
C MET A 198 5.80 -16.81 5.70
N VAL A 199 4.90 -16.07 5.05
CA VAL A 199 3.50 -15.93 5.44
C VAL A 199 2.67 -16.81 4.52
N ASP A 200 1.77 -17.59 5.11
CA ASP A 200 0.86 -18.46 4.40
C ASP A 200 -0.57 -18.32 4.92
N GLU A 201 -1.56 -18.61 4.07
CA GLU A 201 -2.96 -18.33 4.37
C GLU A 201 -3.86 -19.51 3.97
N PHE A 202 -4.88 -19.76 4.79
CA PHE A 202 -5.97 -20.69 4.48
C PHE A 202 -7.29 -20.27 5.13
N TRP A 203 -8.38 -20.93 4.72
CA TRP A 203 -9.74 -20.65 5.19
C TRP A 203 -10.38 -21.91 5.76
N TYR A 204 -11.27 -21.71 6.73
CA TYR A 204 -12.14 -22.73 7.28
C TYR A 204 -13.58 -22.22 7.33
N VAL A 205 -14.53 -23.14 7.35
CA VAL A 205 -15.97 -22.87 7.51
C VAL A 205 -16.41 -23.54 8.80
N PHE A 206 -17.21 -22.85 9.60
CA PHE A 206 -17.76 -23.37 10.84
C PHE A 206 -19.24 -23.03 10.96
N GLU A 207 -19.94 -23.79 11.80
CA GLU A 207 -21.35 -23.63 12.12
C GLU A 207 -21.58 -23.48 13.61
N ASP A 208 -22.62 -22.74 13.99
CA ASP A 208 -23.12 -22.73 15.37
C ASP A 208 -24.07 -23.90 15.65
N SER A 209 -24.54 -24.02 16.90
CA SER A 209 -25.49 -25.07 17.32
C SER A 209 -26.83 -25.07 16.56
N TRP A 210 -27.13 -24.03 15.77
CA TRP A 210 -28.34 -23.91 14.96
C TRP A 210 -28.07 -24.08 13.46
N GLY A 211 -26.86 -24.48 13.06
CA GLY A 211 -26.49 -24.75 11.66
C GLY A 211 -26.27 -23.50 10.81
N ARG A 212 -26.09 -22.32 11.43
CA ARG A 212 -25.69 -21.10 10.69
C ARG A 212 -24.20 -21.12 10.47
N SER A 213 -23.77 -20.95 9.22
CA SER A 213 -22.35 -21.03 8.86
C SER A 213 -21.70 -19.65 8.70
N ASN A 214 -20.42 -19.56 9.06
CA ASN A 214 -19.53 -18.46 8.66
C ASN A 214 -18.14 -19.03 8.31
N ALA A 215 -17.26 -18.21 7.73
CA ALA A 215 -15.92 -18.62 7.34
C ALA A 215 -14.86 -17.70 7.96
N GLY A 216 -13.80 -18.30 8.48
CA GLY A 216 -12.64 -17.60 9.01
C GLY A 216 -11.42 -17.77 8.12
N LYS A 217 -10.44 -16.88 8.32
CA LYS A 217 -9.15 -16.89 7.63
C LYS A 217 -8.06 -17.06 8.68
N VAL A 218 -7.08 -17.90 8.37
CA VAL A 218 -5.91 -18.15 9.21
C VAL A 218 -4.66 -17.67 8.47
N LYS A 219 -3.85 -16.86 9.15
CA LYS A 219 -2.53 -16.41 8.71
C LYS A 219 -1.45 -17.14 9.52
N VAL A 220 -0.61 -17.89 8.83
CA VAL A 220 0.49 -18.67 9.41
C VAL A 220 1.80 -18.00 9.07
N LEU A 221 2.55 -17.58 10.10
CA LEU A 221 3.94 -17.15 9.94
C LEU A 221 4.88 -18.31 10.29
N LEU A 222 5.75 -18.64 9.34
CA LEU A 222 6.88 -19.56 9.53
C LEU A 222 8.18 -18.75 9.57
N SER A 223 8.90 -18.81 10.69
CA SER A 223 10.20 -18.14 10.83
C SER A 223 11.18 -18.93 11.70
N THR A 224 12.46 -18.57 11.59
CA THR A 224 13.53 -19.06 12.48
C THR A 224 13.62 -18.28 13.79
N GLU A 225 13.18 -17.02 13.76
CA GLU A 225 13.19 -16.11 14.90
C GLU A 225 11.94 -16.26 15.76
N ASP A 226 12.08 -16.05 17.07
CA ASP A 226 10.95 -15.86 17.97
C ASP A 226 10.15 -14.61 17.61
N LYS A 227 8.87 -14.58 17.98
CA LYS A 227 8.10 -13.33 18.01
C LYS A 227 8.85 -12.33 18.90
N PRO A 228 9.31 -11.18 18.39
CA PRO A 228 10.02 -10.22 19.20
C PRO A 228 9.13 -9.71 20.33
N ASP A 229 9.69 -9.50 21.52
CA ASP A 229 8.97 -8.86 22.64
C ASP A 229 8.62 -7.40 22.30
N ALA A 230 9.48 -6.72 21.53
CA ALA A 230 9.25 -5.35 21.07
C ALA A 230 8.13 -5.31 20.02
N TRP A 231 7.18 -4.39 20.20
CA TRP A 231 6.13 -4.09 19.23
C TRP A 231 6.68 -3.29 18.04
N PRO A 232 6.06 -3.36 16.85
CA PRO A 232 6.40 -2.46 15.76
C PRO A 232 6.21 -1.02 16.21
N THR A 233 7.17 -0.14 15.93
CA THR A 233 7.16 1.26 16.35
C THR A 233 6.85 2.15 15.16
N ALA A 234 5.84 3.00 15.31
CA ALA A 234 5.40 3.95 14.30
C ALA A 234 6.09 5.31 14.48
N SER A 235 6.58 5.87 13.38
CA SER A 235 7.14 7.23 13.27
C SER A 235 6.24 8.05 12.36
N GLY A 236 5.99 9.32 12.71
CA GLY A 236 5.19 10.19 11.84
C GLY A 236 5.94 10.56 10.55
N ASP A 237 5.20 10.75 9.47
CA ASP A 237 5.74 11.07 8.15
C ASP A 237 5.48 12.51 7.75
N THR A 238 6.36 13.01 6.89
CA THR A 238 6.20 14.28 6.19
C THR A 238 6.42 14.07 4.70
N ALA A 239 5.53 14.62 3.89
CA ALA A 239 5.67 14.65 2.44
C ALA A 239 5.36 16.04 1.88
N GLU A 240 5.76 16.28 0.64
CA GLU A 240 5.49 17.53 -0.07
C GLU A 240 4.88 17.21 -1.44
N THR A 241 3.97 18.07 -1.89
CA THR A 241 3.46 18.05 -3.27
C THR A 241 3.03 19.45 -3.66
N THR A 242 2.69 19.66 -4.93
CA THR A 242 2.08 20.89 -5.42
C THR A 242 0.58 20.74 -5.59
N VAL A 243 -0.13 21.86 -5.63
CA VAL A 243 -1.58 21.90 -5.92
C VAL A 243 -1.92 21.03 -7.15
N ASN A 244 -3.03 20.31 -7.09
CA ASN A 244 -3.52 19.40 -8.13
C ASN A 244 -2.54 18.28 -8.54
N THR A 245 -1.51 17.99 -7.74
CA THR A 245 -0.48 16.98 -8.04
C THR A 245 -0.47 15.88 -6.98
N SER A 246 -0.56 14.63 -7.40
CA SER A 246 -0.48 13.48 -6.50
C SER A 246 0.95 13.19 -6.04
N ALA A 247 1.09 12.66 -4.82
CA ALA A 247 2.36 12.22 -4.24
C ALA A 247 2.33 10.72 -3.89
N ILE A 248 3.46 10.04 -4.08
CA ILE A 248 3.69 8.68 -3.60
C ILE A 248 4.59 8.75 -2.37
N ILE A 249 4.12 8.21 -1.25
CA ILE A 249 4.75 8.36 0.07
C ILE A 249 5.11 6.96 0.60
N ASP A 250 6.39 6.78 0.92
CA ASP A 250 6.92 5.55 1.52
C ASP A 250 6.92 5.65 3.05
N VAL A 251 5.73 5.49 3.63
CA VAL A 251 5.50 5.70 5.07
C VAL A 251 6.12 4.64 5.97
N LEU A 252 6.52 3.48 5.44
CA LEU A 252 7.14 2.44 6.27
C LEU A 252 8.65 2.60 6.39
N ALA A 253 9.25 3.55 5.67
CA ALA A 253 10.70 3.71 5.59
C ALA A 253 11.35 4.17 6.91
N ASN A 254 10.60 4.89 7.74
CA ASN A 254 11.01 5.41 9.06
C ASN A 254 10.39 4.63 10.23
N ASP A 255 9.59 3.60 9.96
CA ASP A 255 8.99 2.71 10.94
C ASP A 255 9.94 1.57 11.31
N ALA A 256 9.83 1.06 12.54
CA ALA A 256 10.68 -0.02 13.02
C ALA A 256 9.89 -1.31 13.26
N GLY A 257 10.32 -2.39 12.61
CA GLY A 257 9.78 -3.74 12.78
C GLY A 257 10.25 -4.67 11.66
N ILE A 258 9.98 -5.97 11.80
CA ILE A 258 10.38 -6.96 10.80
C ILE A 258 9.18 -7.31 9.94
N GLY A 259 9.35 -7.27 8.61
CA GLY A 259 8.31 -7.62 7.65
C GLY A 259 7.10 -6.68 7.68
N LEU A 260 7.34 -5.38 7.82
CA LEU A 260 6.28 -4.37 7.87
C LEU A 260 5.49 -4.33 6.55
N SER A 261 4.17 -4.19 6.67
CA SER A 261 3.27 -4.02 5.52
C SER A 261 2.08 -3.13 5.87
N LEU A 262 1.58 -2.37 4.89
CA LEU A 262 0.41 -1.51 5.07
C LEU A 262 -0.86 -2.35 5.17
N LYS A 263 -1.65 -2.11 6.23
CA LYS A 263 -2.91 -2.80 6.50
C LYS A 263 -4.10 -1.98 6.03
N SER A 264 -4.14 -0.70 6.39
CA SER A 264 -5.23 0.21 6.00
C SER A 264 -4.78 1.66 6.04
N VAL A 265 -5.59 2.53 5.44
CA VAL A 265 -5.38 3.99 5.42
C VAL A 265 -6.73 4.69 5.46
N ASN A 266 -6.75 5.90 6.00
CA ASN A 266 -7.90 6.79 5.80
C ASN A 266 -7.98 7.15 4.32
N THR A 267 -9.04 6.72 3.64
CA THR A 267 -9.23 6.98 2.20
C THR A 267 -9.48 8.45 1.87
N SER A 268 -9.80 9.26 2.88
CA SER A 268 -9.88 10.71 2.79
C SER A 268 -9.04 11.35 3.88
N SER A 269 -8.29 12.38 3.50
CA SER A 269 -7.52 13.21 4.42
C SER A 269 -8.39 14.24 5.15
N VAL A 270 -7.80 14.94 6.11
CA VAL A 270 -8.46 16.00 6.89
C VAL A 270 -8.93 17.17 6.01
N ARG A 271 -8.28 17.42 4.87
CA ARG A 271 -8.64 18.45 3.89
C ARG A 271 -9.21 17.87 2.59
N TRP A 272 -9.89 16.73 2.66
CA TRP A 272 -10.65 16.14 1.55
C TRP A 272 -9.81 15.70 0.34
N GLY A 273 -8.49 15.58 0.51
CA GLY A 273 -7.66 14.81 -0.41
C GLY A 273 -8.01 13.32 -0.35
N THR A 274 -7.64 12.58 -1.39
CA THR A 274 -7.86 11.14 -1.46
C THR A 274 -6.56 10.39 -1.19
N VAL A 275 -6.65 9.26 -0.48
CA VAL A 275 -5.51 8.40 -0.18
C VAL A 275 -5.81 6.96 -0.55
N ALA A 276 -4.87 6.27 -1.18
CA ALA A 276 -4.96 4.86 -1.50
C ALA A 276 -3.63 4.14 -1.24
N ILE A 277 -3.70 2.85 -0.90
CA ILE A 277 -2.51 1.99 -0.87
C ILE A 277 -2.26 1.48 -2.29
N THR A 278 -1.10 1.78 -2.85
CA THR A 278 -0.67 1.35 -4.18
C THR A 278 0.73 0.77 -4.09
N ASN A 279 0.90 -0.51 -4.44
CA ASN A 279 2.19 -1.21 -4.43
C ASN A 279 2.96 -1.11 -3.10
N GLY A 280 2.25 -1.21 -1.97
CA GLY A 280 2.86 -1.14 -0.63
C GLY A 280 3.25 0.28 -0.17
N LYS A 281 2.92 1.32 -0.95
CA LYS A 281 3.10 2.74 -0.61
C LYS A 281 1.75 3.46 -0.57
N LEU A 282 1.74 4.70 -0.05
CA LEU A 282 0.54 5.53 -0.08
C LEU A 282 0.56 6.49 -1.27
N SER A 283 -0.53 6.52 -2.03
CA SER A 283 -0.80 7.51 -3.06
C SER A 283 -1.77 8.55 -2.51
N TYR A 284 -1.31 9.78 -2.35
CA TYR A 284 -2.09 10.93 -1.88
C TYR A 284 -2.38 11.87 -3.04
N THR A 285 -3.63 12.29 -3.20
CA THR A 285 -4.02 13.36 -4.14
C THR A 285 -4.71 14.47 -3.36
N PRO A 286 -4.20 15.72 -3.38
CA PRO A 286 -4.84 16.82 -2.68
C PRO A 286 -6.21 17.11 -3.26
N TYR A 287 -7.09 17.72 -2.45
CA TYR A 287 -8.35 18.25 -2.97
C TYR A 287 -8.06 19.31 -4.05
N ALA A 288 -8.93 19.41 -5.05
CA ALA A 288 -8.72 20.33 -6.17
C ALA A 288 -8.49 21.77 -5.66
N ASP A 289 -7.45 22.39 -6.19
CA ASP A 289 -7.03 23.76 -5.87
C ASP A 289 -6.67 24.02 -4.39
N PHE A 290 -6.51 22.96 -3.59
CA PHE A 290 -6.10 23.06 -2.19
C PHE A 290 -4.61 23.41 -2.08
N GLU A 291 -4.31 24.35 -1.17
CA GLU A 291 -2.97 24.77 -0.81
C GLU A 291 -2.85 24.82 0.72
N GLY A 292 -1.71 24.42 1.25
CA GLY A 292 -1.43 24.37 2.68
C GLY A 292 -1.16 22.95 3.20
N VAL A 293 -1.31 22.77 4.51
CA VAL A 293 -0.99 21.51 5.19
C VAL A 293 -2.22 20.62 5.28
N ASP A 294 -2.05 19.35 4.89
CA ASP A 294 -3.04 18.30 5.02
C ASP A 294 -2.52 17.14 5.87
N GLU A 295 -3.41 16.35 6.45
CA GLU A 295 -3.07 15.27 7.37
C GLU A 295 -3.96 14.04 7.15
N PHE A 296 -3.39 12.85 7.35
CA PHE A 296 -4.14 11.60 7.42
C PHE A 296 -3.35 10.54 8.22
N TRP A 297 -3.98 9.40 8.46
CA TRP A 297 -3.39 8.30 9.23
C TRP A 297 -3.43 7.00 8.43
N TYR A 298 -2.44 6.14 8.70
CA TYR A 298 -2.37 4.78 8.19
C TYR A 298 -2.16 3.79 9.34
N VAL A 299 -2.49 2.53 9.07
CA VAL A 299 -2.23 1.39 9.94
C VAL A 299 -1.35 0.42 9.18
N PHE A 300 -0.29 -0.05 9.83
CA PHE A 300 0.59 -1.08 9.32
C PHE A 300 0.66 -2.25 10.29
N GLU A 301 1.13 -3.39 9.80
CA GLU A 301 1.37 -4.58 10.59
C GLU A 301 2.77 -5.13 10.36
N ASP A 302 3.32 -5.80 11.38
CA ASP A 302 4.54 -6.58 11.24
C ASP A 302 4.27 -8.00 10.73
N ALA A 303 5.33 -8.79 10.54
CA ALA A 303 5.22 -10.18 10.09
C ALA A 303 4.32 -11.06 10.99
N TRP A 304 4.09 -10.67 12.25
CA TRP A 304 3.27 -11.38 13.24
C TRP A 304 1.85 -10.81 13.37
N GLY A 305 1.43 -9.91 12.49
CA GLY A 305 0.09 -9.30 12.50
C GLY A 305 -0.12 -8.26 13.60
N ARG A 306 0.92 -7.88 14.35
CA ARG A 306 0.83 -6.80 15.35
C ARG A 306 0.74 -5.49 14.62
N THR A 307 -0.23 -4.65 15.00
CA THR A 307 -0.50 -3.40 14.30
C THR A 307 0.04 -2.19 15.06
N ASN A 308 0.41 -1.16 14.30
CA ASN A 308 0.62 0.19 14.80
C ASN A 308 0.14 1.20 13.73
N SER A 309 0.06 2.48 14.08
CA SER A 309 -0.44 3.53 13.21
C SER A 309 0.36 4.80 13.36
N ALA A 310 0.56 5.53 12.26
CA ALA A 310 1.23 6.81 12.27
C ALA A 310 0.44 7.88 11.49
N LYS A 311 0.81 9.14 11.74
CA LYS A 311 0.25 10.32 11.06
C LYS A 311 1.17 10.73 9.92
N VAL A 312 0.59 11.01 8.77
CA VAL A 312 1.27 11.66 7.64
C VAL A 312 0.85 13.12 7.59
N VAL A 313 1.83 14.02 7.45
CA VAL A 313 1.62 15.44 7.19
C VAL A 313 2.09 15.75 5.78
N VAL A 314 1.23 16.32 4.94
CA VAL A 314 1.57 16.70 3.57
C VAL A 314 1.52 18.21 3.43
N ASN A 315 2.64 18.81 3.03
CA ASN A 315 2.70 20.22 2.66
C ASN A 315 2.37 20.35 1.16
N VAL A 316 1.20 20.89 0.85
CA VAL A 316 0.74 21.18 -0.51
C VAL A 316 1.10 22.63 -0.83
N GLY A 317 2.18 22.84 -1.58
CA GLY A 317 2.59 24.17 -2.01
C GLY A 317 1.84 24.64 -3.25
N ALA A 318 1.81 25.95 -3.48
CA ALA A 318 1.52 26.51 -4.79
C ALA A 318 2.41 25.82 -5.83
N THR A 319 1.86 25.62 -7.04
CA THR A 319 2.73 25.51 -8.19
C THR A 319 3.63 26.75 -8.17
N THR A 320 4.93 26.58 -7.93
CA THR A 320 5.90 27.61 -8.31
C THR A 320 5.55 27.95 -9.75
N PRO A 321 5.27 29.22 -10.08
CA PRO A 321 5.24 29.62 -11.48
C PRO A 321 6.53 29.10 -12.06
N VAL A 322 6.44 28.23 -13.07
CA VAL A 322 7.61 27.84 -13.84
C VAL A 322 8.25 29.17 -14.20
N ALA A 323 9.51 29.37 -13.79
CA ALA A 323 10.25 30.58 -14.14
C ALA A 323 9.96 30.81 -15.63
N GLN A 324 9.40 31.95 -16.00
CA GLN A 324 9.10 32.23 -17.41
C GLN A 324 10.45 32.21 -18.12
N VAL A 325 10.76 31.08 -18.73
CA VAL A 325 11.90 30.96 -19.61
C VAL A 325 11.50 31.78 -20.84
N PRO A 326 12.25 32.84 -21.17
CA PRO A 326 11.95 33.63 -22.35
C PRO A 326 11.88 32.69 -23.56
N LEU A 327 10.82 32.81 -24.36
CA LEU A 327 10.78 32.17 -25.67
C LEU A 327 11.85 32.82 -26.55
N ASN A 328 12.47 32.04 -27.43
CA ASN A 328 13.51 32.56 -28.33
C ASN A 328 12.91 33.61 -29.28
N ASP A 329 12.01 33.17 -30.16
CA ASP A 329 11.21 33.99 -31.06
C ASP A 329 10.10 33.12 -31.69
N THR A 330 9.29 33.66 -32.61
CA THR A 330 8.36 32.90 -33.47
C THR A 330 8.74 32.96 -34.95
N GLY A 331 9.66 33.85 -35.34
CA GLY A 331 10.13 34.03 -36.71
C GLY A 331 9.25 34.96 -37.55
N LEU A 332 8.12 35.44 -37.05
CA LEU A 332 7.23 36.32 -37.82
C LEU A 332 7.83 37.73 -37.93
N THR A 333 8.47 38.01 -39.06
CA THR A 333 9.11 39.32 -39.35
C THR A 333 8.18 40.32 -40.04
N VAL A 334 6.94 39.94 -40.33
CA VAL A 334 5.94 40.77 -41.01
C VAL A 334 4.62 40.76 -40.24
N CYS A 335 3.87 41.86 -40.35
CA CYS A 335 2.56 41.99 -39.74
C CYS A 335 1.45 41.52 -40.69
N GLY A 336 0.33 41.11 -40.09
CA GLY A 336 -0.94 40.89 -40.78
C GLY A 336 -1.83 42.12 -40.78
N ASP A 337 -2.61 42.25 -41.85
CA ASP A 337 -3.73 43.21 -41.98
C ASP A 337 -5.07 42.65 -41.45
N TYR A 338 -5.09 41.36 -41.09
CA TYR A 338 -6.28 40.52 -41.03
C TYR A 338 -7.27 40.71 -39.86
N ALA A 339 -7.12 41.68 -38.97
CA ALA A 339 -7.86 41.58 -37.70
C ALA A 339 -9.37 41.83 -37.76
N TYR A 340 -9.85 42.51 -38.80
CA TYR A 340 -11.27 42.88 -38.90
C TYR A 340 -11.88 42.68 -40.29
N ASP A 341 -11.09 42.19 -41.25
CA ASP A 341 -11.51 42.07 -42.64
C ASP A 341 -12.31 40.78 -42.91
N ASN A 342 -13.44 40.93 -43.61
CA ASN A 342 -14.29 39.85 -44.12
C ASN A 342 -14.26 39.74 -45.66
N SER A 343 -13.28 40.38 -46.31
CA SER A 343 -12.93 40.20 -47.71
C SER A 343 -12.28 38.83 -47.97
N VAL A 344 -11.86 38.57 -49.20
CA VAL A 344 -11.23 37.30 -49.60
C VAL A 344 -9.69 37.41 -49.71
N ASN A 345 -9.10 38.55 -49.35
CA ASN A 345 -7.69 38.85 -49.58
C ASN A 345 -6.93 39.12 -48.28
N HIS A 346 -6.92 38.14 -47.38
CA HIS A 346 -6.19 38.21 -46.12
C HIS A 346 -4.70 37.94 -46.35
N GLN A 347 -3.83 38.93 -46.14
CA GLN A 347 -2.40 38.80 -46.40
C GLN A 347 -1.55 39.14 -45.17
N ASN A 348 -0.60 38.25 -44.87
CA ASN A 348 0.45 38.52 -43.88
C ASN A 348 1.65 39.17 -44.57
N ASP A 349 1.46 40.30 -45.24
CA ASP A 349 2.48 40.94 -46.09
C ASP A 349 2.82 42.40 -45.71
N LEU A 350 2.34 42.88 -44.56
CA LEU A 350 2.70 44.21 -44.07
C LEU A 350 4.15 44.23 -43.58
N THR A 351 5.02 44.72 -44.45
CA THR A 351 6.47 44.91 -44.17
C THR A 351 6.77 45.88 -43.03
N THR A 352 5.84 46.76 -42.66
CA THR A 352 5.97 47.65 -41.51
C THR A 352 4.67 47.66 -40.72
N CYS A 353 4.76 47.38 -39.44
CA CYS A 353 3.64 47.36 -38.50
C CYS A 353 3.28 48.73 -37.92
N THR A 354 3.61 49.79 -38.65
CA THR A 354 3.42 51.19 -38.23
C THR A 354 2.11 51.78 -38.72
N ALA A 355 1.41 51.09 -39.62
CA ALA A 355 0.12 51.53 -40.15
C ALA A 355 -0.97 51.32 -39.09
N GLU A 356 -1.81 52.33 -38.88
CA GLU A 356 -2.99 52.23 -37.99
C GLU A 356 -4.17 51.54 -38.70
N THR A 357 -4.19 51.60 -40.03
CA THR A 357 -5.23 50.97 -40.87
C THR A 357 -4.61 50.30 -42.10
N ASP A 358 -5.28 49.26 -42.62
CA ASP A 358 -4.92 48.60 -43.88
C ASP A 358 -5.36 49.40 -45.13
N SER A 359 -5.28 48.78 -46.31
CA SER A 359 -5.67 49.40 -47.59
C SER A 359 -7.18 49.66 -47.72
N GLU A 360 -7.99 48.93 -46.96
CA GLU A 360 -9.44 48.98 -46.89
C GLU A 360 -9.92 50.00 -45.85
N GLY A 361 -9.03 50.43 -44.95
CA GLY A 361 -9.28 51.37 -43.87
C GLY A 361 -9.65 50.69 -42.55
N ASP A 362 -9.53 49.37 -42.46
CA ASP A 362 -9.76 48.60 -41.25
C ASP A 362 -8.54 48.66 -40.32
N ALA A 363 -8.78 48.58 -39.02
CA ALA A 363 -7.73 48.81 -38.02
C ALA A 363 -6.73 47.63 -37.96
N ILE A 364 -5.44 47.93 -38.03
CA ILE A 364 -4.40 46.91 -37.84
C ILE A 364 -4.17 46.71 -36.33
N PRO A 365 -4.10 45.47 -35.81
CA PRO A 365 -3.79 45.24 -34.40
C PRO A 365 -2.45 45.81 -34.03
N GLN A 366 -2.42 46.47 -32.87
CA GLN A 366 -1.17 46.83 -32.21
C GLN A 366 -0.58 45.61 -31.48
N GLY A 367 0.73 45.60 -31.31
CA GLY A 367 1.43 44.55 -30.55
C GLY A 367 1.48 43.20 -31.26
N GLN A 368 1.49 43.20 -32.60
CA GLN A 368 1.79 42.00 -33.39
C GLN A 368 3.24 41.56 -33.20
N ASP A 369 3.53 40.29 -33.45
CA ASP A 369 4.84 39.68 -33.18
C ASP A 369 6.00 40.50 -33.80
N ALA A 370 5.87 40.85 -35.08
CA ALA A 370 6.86 41.59 -35.86
C ALA A 370 7.25 43.00 -35.34
N VAL A 371 6.59 43.52 -34.28
CA VAL A 371 6.98 44.80 -33.64
C VAL A 371 7.78 44.64 -32.36
N SER A 372 7.85 43.45 -31.80
CA SER A 372 8.40 43.23 -30.47
C SER A 372 8.96 41.83 -30.33
N GLY A 373 10.22 41.75 -29.90
CA GLY A 373 10.91 40.48 -29.85
C GLY A 373 12.33 40.64 -30.35
N ARG A 374 12.98 39.53 -30.68
CA ARG A 374 14.34 39.55 -31.24
C ARG A 374 14.31 39.74 -32.75
N ASP A 375 13.26 39.29 -33.42
CA ASP A 375 12.88 39.64 -34.79
C ASP A 375 12.91 41.17 -35.05
N ALA A 376 12.54 41.98 -34.05
CA ALA A 376 12.55 43.44 -34.12
C ALA A 376 13.87 44.08 -33.65
N THR A 377 14.58 43.47 -32.69
CA THR A 377 15.72 44.10 -31.98
C THR A 377 17.10 43.52 -32.35
N ALA A 378 17.15 42.32 -32.92
CA ALA A 378 18.37 41.54 -33.14
C ALA A 378 18.26 40.54 -34.32
N ASN A 379 17.55 40.90 -35.39
CA ASN A 379 17.34 40.06 -36.57
C ASN A 379 18.45 40.22 -37.61
N ASP A 380 19.60 39.59 -37.37
CA ASP A 380 20.78 39.63 -38.28
C ASP A 380 21.15 38.27 -38.89
N ASP A 381 20.32 37.24 -38.67
CA ASP A 381 20.47 35.86 -39.14
C ASP A 381 21.82 35.19 -38.83
N SER A 382 22.64 35.78 -37.95
CA SER A 382 24.02 35.34 -37.74
C SER A 382 24.13 34.06 -36.89
N ASP A 383 23.18 33.85 -35.99
CA ASP A 383 23.12 32.72 -35.07
C ASP A 383 21.72 32.07 -34.99
N GLY A 384 20.81 32.42 -35.89
CA GLY A 384 19.46 31.86 -36.00
C GLY A 384 18.62 32.75 -36.90
N HIS A 385 17.74 32.15 -37.71
CA HIS A 385 16.97 32.92 -38.68
C HIS A 385 15.83 33.72 -38.02
N ALA A 386 15.53 34.92 -38.52
CA ALA A 386 14.30 35.66 -38.20
C ALA A 386 14.10 35.93 -36.70
N GLY A 387 15.15 36.35 -36.00
CA GLY A 387 15.08 36.65 -34.57
C GLY A 387 15.33 35.45 -33.65
N PHE A 388 15.58 34.25 -34.17
CA PHE A 388 16.09 33.15 -33.36
C PHE A 388 17.58 33.33 -33.03
N SER A 389 18.05 32.77 -31.90
CA SER A 389 19.48 32.70 -31.55
C SER A 389 19.83 31.35 -30.94
N PHE A 390 20.81 30.70 -31.54
CA PHE A 390 21.22 29.35 -31.27
C PHE A 390 22.75 29.21 -31.30
N THR A 391 23.26 28.21 -30.60
CA THR A 391 24.66 27.82 -30.65
C THR A 391 24.78 26.32 -30.86
N LYS A 392 25.51 25.92 -31.91
CA LYS A 392 25.82 24.52 -32.19
C LYS A 392 26.82 24.02 -31.14
N LEU A 393 26.59 22.83 -30.61
CA LEU A 393 27.47 22.18 -29.63
C LEU A 393 28.04 20.88 -30.16
N ASP A 394 29.30 20.60 -29.87
CA ASP A 394 29.92 19.31 -30.17
C ASP A 394 29.48 18.20 -29.20
N ALA A 395 30.02 16.99 -29.37
CA ALA A 395 29.69 15.83 -28.55
C ALA A 395 30.08 15.96 -27.06
N SER A 396 30.95 16.92 -26.72
CA SER A 396 31.35 17.25 -25.35
C SER A 396 30.56 18.41 -24.75
N GLY A 397 29.69 19.06 -25.53
CA GLY A 397 28.94 20.24 -25.11
C GLY A 397 29.68 21.56 -25.35
N SER A 398 30.80 21.55 -26.08
CA SER A 398 31.57 22.76 -26.37
C SER A 398 30.95 23.54 -27.54
N PRO A 399 30.89 24.89 -27.48
CA PRO A 399 30.39 25.73 -28.58
C PRO A 399 31.16 25.56 -29.89
N LEU A 400 30.43 25.53 -31.00
CA LEU A 400 30.95 25.48 -32.36
C LEU A 400 30.58 26.76 -33.12
N ALA A 401 31.37 27.08 -34.14
CA ALA A 401 31.04 28.17 -35.05
C ALA A 401 29.70 27.94 -35.76
N ALA A 402 28.95 29.00 -36.05
CA ALA A 402 27.67 28.92 -36.77
C ALA A 402 27.78 28.18 -38.11
N SER A 403 28.93 28.29 -38.80
CA SER A 403 29.24 27.61 -40.06
C SER A 403 29.59 26.12 -39.92
N ALA A 404 29.62 25.56 -38.70
CA ALA A 404 29.90 24.14 -38.47
C ALA A 404 28.90 23.27 -39.24
N GLN A 405 29.44 22.23 -39.90
CA GLN A 405 28.67 21.31 -40.75
C GLN A 405 28.15 20.08 -40.00
N SER A 406 28.61 19.88 -38.76
CA SER A 406 28.18 18.77 -37.89
C SER A 406 28.20 19.23 -36.44
N TRP A 407 27.19 18.83 -35.67
CA TRP A 407 27.01 19.15 -34.25
C TRP A 407 26.11 18.08 -33.60
N SER A 408 26.22 17.94 -32.29
CA SER A 408 25.46 16.96 -31.51
C SER A 408 24.24 17.57 -30.83
N CYS A 409 24.33 18.85 -30.43
CA CYS A 409 23.24 19.57 -29.78
C CYS A 409 23.15 21.01 -30.27
N VAL A 410 22.02 21.64 -29.97
CA VAL A 410 21.79 23.07 -30.22
C VAL A 410 21.38 23.71 -28.90
N LYS A 411 22.18 24.67 -28.41
CA LYS A 411 21.80 25.53 -27.30
C LYS A 411 20.93 26.67 -27.83
N ASP A 412 19.80 26.89 -27.19
CA ASP A 412 19.03 28.12 -27.34
C ASP A 412 19.60 29.17 -26.38
N ASN A 413 20.09 30.28 -26.93
CA ASN A 413 20.77 31.31 -26.16
C ASN A 413 19.82 32.19 -25.35
N VAL A 414 18.53 32.17 -25.67
CA VAL A 414 17.49 32.98 -25.03
C VAL A 414 16.84 32.20 -23.89
N SER A 415 16.45 30.95 -24.15
CA SER A 415 15.85 30.07 -23.15
C SER A 415 16.88 29.38 -22.24
N GLY A 416 18.13 29.26 -22.72
CA GLY A 416 19.18 28.50 -22.06
C GLY A 416 19.05 26.98 -22.22
N LEU A 417 18.00 26.50 -22.88
CA LEU A 417 17.75 25.09 -23.10
C LEU A 417 18.74 24.50 -24.11
N VAL A 418 19.14 23.25 -23.87
CA VAL A 418 19.96 22.49 -24.82
C VAL A 418 19.11 21.41 -25.47
N TRP A 419 19.06 21.42 -26.80
CA TRP A 419 18.23 20.54 -27.60
C TRP A 419 19.06 19.47 -28.28
N GLU A 420 18.55 18.25 -28.28
CA GLU A 420 19.09 17.12 -29.03
C GLU A 420 19.09 17.50 -30.53
N SER A 421 20.21 17.32 -31.23
CA SER A 421 20.23 17.38 -32.70
C SER A 421 19.95 16.00 -33.28
N LYS A 422 18.96 15.92 -34.18
CA LYS A 422 18.65 14.65 -34.86
C LYS A 422 19.65 14.41 -35.98
N LYS A 423 19.95 13.14 -36.23
CA LYS A 423 20.82 12.69 -37.31
C LYS A 423 19.97 12.24 -38.51
N GLY A 424 20.58 12.12 -39.70
CA GLY A 424 19.87 11.74 -40.93
C GLY A 424 19.04 10.47 -40.84
N LEU A 425 18.26 10.18 -41.89
CA LEU A 425 17.37 9.00 -41.93
C LEU A 425 18.18 7.71 -41.78
N GLY A 426 17.81 6.87 -40.81
CA GLY A 426 18.38 5.55 -40.59
C GLY A 426 17.93 4.52 -41.63
N ASN A 427 16.79 4.74 -42.32
CA ASN A 427 16.21 3.78 -43.28
C ASN A 427 16.10 2.37 -42.68
N GLY A 428 15.82 2.25 -41.38
CA GLY A 428 15.77 0.97 -40.68
C GLY A 428 17.11 0.22 -40.56
N THR A 429 18.24 0.87 -40.84
CA THR A 429 19.59 0.35 -40.60
C THR A 429 20.31 1.27 -39.62
N ALA A 430 21.04 0.69 -38.67
CA ALA A 430 21.68 1.34 -37.52
C ALA A 430 22.71 2.47 -37.82
N ALA A 431 22.73 3.05 -39.03
CA ALA A 431 23.71 4.02 -39.49
C ALA A 431 23.67 5.38 -38.75
N ALA A 432 22.53 5.77 -38.15
CA ALA A 432 22.38 7.03 -37.42
C ALA A 432 22.30 6.87 -35.88
N GLY A 433 22.39 5.65 -35.36
CA GLY A 433 22.39 5.37 -33.91
C GLY A 433 21.07 5.72 -33.23
N ALA A 434 21.10 6.00 -31.92
CA ALA A 434 19.91 6.32 -31.11
C ALA A 434 19.23 7.67 -31.48
N HIS A 435 19.89 8.50 -32.29
CA HIS A 435 19.45 9.85 -32.63
C HIS A 435 18.92 9.96 -34.07
N SER A 436 18.51 8.84 -34.66
CA SER A 436 17.98 8.78 -36.03
C SER A 436 16.68 9.60 -36.13
N ALA A 437 16.53 10.38 -37.20
CA ALA A 437 15.36 11.25 -37.38
C ALA A 437 14.04 10.50 -37.62
N ASP A 438 14.11 9.28 -38.15
CA ASP A 438 12.98 8.39 -38.43
C ASP A 438 12.61 7.46 -37.26
N ASP A 439 13.34 7.52 -36.14
CA ASP A 439 12.98 6.77 -34.93
C ASP A 439 11.69 7.34 -34.32
N THR A 440 10.76 6.44 -34.01
CA THR A 440 9.49 6.78 -33.36
C THR A 440 9.30 6.01 -32.07
N PHE A 441 8.61 6.66 -31.13
CA PHE A 441 8.46 6.18 -29.76
C PHE A 441 7.00 6.30 -29.32
N THR A 442 6.55 5.30 -28.59
CA THR A 442 5.30 5.38 -27.84
C THR A 442 5.52 6.09 -26.51
N TRP A 443 4.50 6.73 -25.98
CA TRP A 443 4.59 7.43 -24.70
C TRP A 443 4.49 6.42 -23.56
N TYR A 444 5.40 6.47 -22.59
CA TYR A 444 5.41 5.57 -21.43
C TYR A 444 6.13 6.20 -20.24
N SER A 445 5.67 5.87 -19.03
CA SER A 445 6.34 6.14 -17.76
C SER A 445 6.20 4.96 -16.79
N THR A 446 7.20 4.70 -15.96
CA THR A 446 7.10 3.77 -14.83
C THR A 446 6.12 4.23 -13.75
N ASP A 447 5.79 5.51 -13.69
CA ASP A 447 4.73 6.05 -12.84
C ASP A 447 3.35 5.68 -13.42
N PRO A 448 2.57 4.79 -12.77
CA PRO A 448 1.30 4.33 -13.32
C PRO A 448 0.26 5.46 -13.44
N SER A 449 0.36 6.51 -12.60
CA SER A 449 -0.56 7.65 -12.64
C SER A 449 -0.46 8.43 -13.94
N LYS A 450 0.72 8.35 -14.57
CA LYS A 450 1.09 9.09 -15.77
C LYS A 450 0.68 8.40 -17.07
N ASN A 451 0.49 7.08 -17.09
CA ASN A 451 0.13 6.34 -18.31
C ASN A 451 -1.36 6.47 -18.69
N GLY A 452 -2.24 6.61 -17.70
CA GLY A 452 -3.69 6.58 -17.87
C GLY A 452 -4.26 5.17 -17.65
N SER A 453 -5.53 4.94 -18.00
CA SER A 453 -6.18 3.63 -17.79
C SER A 453 -5.44 2.50 -18.52
N ALA A 454 -5.53 1.26 -18.00
CA ALA A 454 -4.83 0.08 -18.51
C ALA A 454 -4.86 -0.02 -20.04
N GLY A 455 -3.70 0.11 -20.68
CA GLY A 455 -3.52 0.07 -22.14
C GLY A 455 -3.18 1.42 -22.79
N ASN A 456 -3.24 2.53 -22.05
CA ASN A 456 -2.80 3.84 -22.54
C ASN A 456 -1.35 4.10 -22.12
N GLY A 457 -0.50 4.38 -23.11
CA GLY A 457 0.95 4.31 -22.96
C GLY A 457 1.43 2.86 -22.99
N THR A 458 2.38 2.57 -23.86
CA THR A 458 2.78 1.18 -24.12
C THR A 458 4.22 0.96 -23.74
N ILE A 459 4.45 -0.05 -22.88
CA ILE A 459 5.80 -0.51 -22.54
C ILE A 459 6.60 -0.81 -23.82
N ARG A 460 5.94 -1.31 -24.87
CA ARG A 460 6.52 -1.59 -26.19
C ARG A 460 5.64 -0.99 -27.28
N SER A 461 6.24 -0.48 -28.36
CA SER A 461 5.49 -0.11 -29.57
C SER A 461 4.79 -1.34 -30.15
N ILE A 462 3.50 -1.52 -29.84
CA ILE A 462 2.72 -2.71 -30.22
C ILE A 462 2.48 -2.84 -31.72
N TYR A 463 2.69 -1.76 -32.48
CA TYR A 463 2.43 -1.69 -33.92
C TYR A 463 3.71 -1.81 -34.77
N SER A 464 4.90 -1.65 -34.19
CA SER A 464 6.18 -1.86 -34.88
C SER A 464 7.31 -2.03 -33.88
N PRO A 465 7.68 -3.27 -33.52
CA PRO A 465 8.76 -3.53 -32.56
C PRO A 465 10.10 -2.90 -32.98
N ASN A 466 10.36 -2.69 -34.28
CA ASN A 466 11.58 -2.06 -34.78
C ASN A 466 11.38 -0.60 -35.20
N SER A 467 10.59 0.16 -34.44
CA SER A 467 10.29 1.58 -34.72
C SER A 467 11.41 2.55 -34.35
N CYS A 468 12.43 2.06 -33.61
CA CYS A 468 13.60 2.83 -33.21
C CYS A 468 14.87 1.98 -33.27
N SER A 469 16.02 2.63 -33.39
CA SER A 469 17.33 1.98 -33.48
C SER A 469 17.69 1.22 -32.20
N GLY A 470 18.24 0.01 -32.36
CA GLY A 470 18.78 -0.79 -31.25
C GLY A 470 17.75 -1.58 -30.44
N PHE A 471 16.49 -1.67 -30.88
CA PHE A 471 15.46 -2.46 -30.21
C PHE A 471 15.81 -3.95 -30.10
N ASP A 472 15.74 -4.48 -28.88
CA ASP A 472 15.77 -5.91 -28.57
C ASP A 472 14.52 -6.28 -27.75
N VAL A 473 13.77 -7.27 -28.24
CA VAL A 473 12.57 -7.78 -27.56
C VAL A 473 12.87 -8.36 -26.17
N ASN A 474 14.11 -8.76 -25.89
CA ASN A 474 14.52 -9.37 -24.63
C ASN A 474 15.14 -8.38 -23.64
N ASP A 475 15.34 -7.11 -24.03
CA ASP A 475 15.91 -6.07 -23.17
C ASP A 475 14.99 -4.85 -23.08
N THR A 476 14.35 -4.68 -21.92
CA THR A 476 13.42 -3.57 -21.65
C THR A 476 14.05 -2.18 -21.79
N SER A 477 15.36 -2.04 -21.60
CA SER A 477 16.06 -0.76 -21.73
C SER A 477 16.15 -0.28 -23.19
N THR A 478 15.97 -1.19 -24.14
CA THR A 478 16.05 -0.92 -25.58
C THR A 478 14.69 -0.65 -26.22
N TYR A 479 13.60 -0.64 -25.44
CA TYR A 479 12.27 -0.45 -26.00
C TYR A 479 12.08 0.93 -26.64
N CYS A 480 11.24 0.96 -27.67
CA CYS A 480 10.85 2.18 -28.38
C CYS A 480 9.71 2.90 -27.66
N ASN A 481 10.01 3.34 -26.45
CA ASN A 481 9.14 4.21 -25.65
C ASN A 481 9.94 5.40 -25.10
N THR A 482 9.24 6.47 -24.70
CA THR A 482 9.85 7.73 -24.27
C THR A 482 10.79 7.59 -23.08
N GLU A 483 10.42 6.83 -22.05
CA GLU A 483 11.23 6.66 -20.84
C GLU A 483 12.53 5.88 -21.12
N ALA A 484 12.44 4.78 -21.86
CA ALA A 484 13.60 4.00 -22.26
C ALA A 484 14.53 4.81 -23.18
N PHE A 485 13.97 5.62 -24.09
CA PHE A 485 14.76 6.50 -24.95
C PHE A 485 15.51 7.57 -24.14
N VAL A 486 14.82 8.26 -23.23
CA VAL A 486 15.45 9.23 -22.30
C VAL A 486 16.59 8.59 -21.52
N ALA A 487 16.37 7.39 -20.97
CA ALA A 487 17.41 6.67 -20.22
C ALA A 487 18.65 6.37 -21.09
N ARG A 488 18.47 5.98 -22.36
CA ARG A 488 19.59 5.72 -23.28
C ARG A 488 20.39 6.98 -23.61
N VAL A 489 19.72 8.11 -23.86
CA VAL A 489 20.42 9.37 -24.16
C VAL A 489 21.20 9.89 -22.95
N ASN A 490 20.64 9.73 -21.74
CA ASN A 490 21.36 10.06 -20.51
C ASN A 490 22.57 9.14 -20.27
N ALA A 491 22.45 7.85 -20.59
CA ALA A 491 23.59 6.93 -20.51
C ALA A 491 24.69 7.24 -21.56
N GLU A 492 24.33 7.76 -22.73
CA GLU A 492 25.28 8.25 -23.75
C GLU A 492 26.03 9.51 -23.29
N SER A 493 25.47 10.26 -22.34
CA SER A 493 25.98 11.59 -21.95
C SER A 493 26.09 12.53 -23.16
N LEU A 494 25.05 12.57 -23.99
CA LEU A 494 25.03 13.39 -25.21
C LEU A 494 25.38 14.85 -24.86
N CYS A 495 26.40 15.41 -25.53
CA CYS A 495 26.92 16.75 -25.28
C CYS A 495 27.45 16.96 -23.85
N GLY A 496 27.92 15.89 -23.20
CA GLY A 496 28.38 15.93 -21.81
C GLY A 496 27.26 16.06 -20.77
N LEU A 497 25.99 15.94 -21.18
CA LEU A 497 24.82 16.16 -20.33
C LEU A 497 24.11 14.83 -20.02
N THR A 498 23.60 14.69 -18.79
CA THR A 498 22.95 13.47 -18.28
C THR A 498 21.57 13.74 -17.66
N ASP A 499 20.99 14.90 -17.92
CA ASP A 499 19.69 15.37 -17.44
C ASP A 499 18.69 15.59 -18.59
N TRP A 500 18.86 14.86 -19.69
CA TRP A 500 17.93 14.86 -20.81
C TRP A 500 16.56 14.39 -20.36
N GLN A 501 15.52 15.05 -20.87
CA GLN A 501 14.13 14.74 -20.61
C GLN A 501 13.26 15.00 -21.85
N MET A 502 12.04 14.47 -21.81
CA MET A 502 10.99 14.87 -22.75
C MET A 502 10.65 16.35 -22.52
N PRO A 503 10.51 17.17 -23.56
CA PRO A 503 10.16 18.58 -23.39
C PRO A 503 8.68 18.73 -23.02
N THR A 504 8.35 19.80 -22.31
CA THR A 504 6.96 20.29 -22.24
C THR A 504 6.49 20.81 -23.59
N VAL A 505 5.18 20.96 -23.76
CA VAL A 505 4.61 21.58 -24.96
C VAL A 505 5.09 23.03 -25.16
N HIS A 506 5.30 23.78 -24.07
CA HIS A 506 5.79 25.15 -24.16
C HIS A 506 7.27 25.20 -24.57
N GLU A 507 8.11 24.36 -23.98
CA GLU A 507 9.52 24.26 -24.36
C GLU A 507 9.65 23.86 -25.83
N LEU A 508 8.96 22.81 -26.29
CA LEU A 508 9.08 22.39 -27.69
C LEU A 508 8.49 23.42 -28.67
N SER A 509 7.44 24.15 -28.27
CA SER A 509 6.86 25.21 -29.10
C SER A 509 7.82 26.38 -29.31
N SER A 510 8.81 26.57 -28.43
CA SER A 510 9.84 27.61 -28.57
C SER A 510 10.77 27.41 -29.77
N LEU A 511 10.72 26.26 -30.45
CA LEU A 511 11.46 26.00 -31.68
C LEU A 511 10.64 26.26 -32.96
N LEU A 512 9.36 26.64 -32.83
CA LEU A 512 8.49 26.86 -33.98
C LEU A 512 8.86 28.15 -34.71
N ASN A 513 9.38 28.00 -35.93
CA ASN A 513 9.67 29.12 -36.82
C ASN A 513 8.59 29.22 -37.91
N PHE A 514 7.70 30.21 -37.80
CA PHE A 514 6.61 30.43 -38.74
C PHE A 514 7.01 31.16 -40.03
N ASN A 515 8.29 31.55 -40.17
CA ASN A 515 8.84 32.09 -41.43
C ASN A 515 9.34 30.99 -42.37
N ASP A 516 9.63 29.80 -41.85
CA ASP A 516 10.08 28.65 -42.66
C ASP A 516 8.87 27.86 -43.21
N ASN A 517 8.64 28.02 -44.51
CA ASN A 517 7.53 27.36 -45.22
C ASN A 517 7.78 25.87 -45.53
N SER A 518 8.95 25.32 -45.19
CA SER A 518 9.29 23.92 -45.46
C SER A 518 8.99 23.01 -44.26
N ARG A 519 9.47 23.40 -43.07
CA ARG A 519 9.25 22.78 -41.77
C ARG A 519 9.25 23.94 -40.79
N THR A 520 8.27 24.02 -39.90
CA THR A 520 8.08 25.15 -38.97
C THR A 520 9.17 25.13 -37.87
N ILE A 521 10.45 25.18 -38.24
CA ILE A 521 11.65 25.11 -37.39
C ILE A 521 12.87 25.50 -38.23
N ASP A 522 13.84 26.19 -37.64
CA ASP A 522 15.08 26.57 -38.34
C ASP A 522 15.89 25.33 -38.78
N SER A 523 15.82 25.01 -40.07
CA SER A 523 16.49 23.85 -40.66
C SER A 523 18.03 23.98 -40.73
N THR A 524 18.60 25.17 -40.52
CA THR A 524 20.04 25.38 -40.43
C THR A 524 20.62 24.83 -39.13
N PHE A 525 19.82 24.86 -38.05
CA PHE A 525 20.18 24.32 -36.74
C PHE A 525 19.53 22.95 -36.47
N PHE A 526 18.39 22.66 -37.09
CA PHE A 526 17.65 21.40 -36.95
C PHE A 526 17.37 20.71 -38.30
N PRO A 527 18.39 20.36 -39.10
CA PRO A 527 18.26 19.92 -40.50
C PRO A 527 17.50 18.60 -40.69
N HIS A 528 17.54 17.73 -39.68
CA HIS A 528 16.92 16.41 -39.69
C HIS A 528 15.63 16.33 -38.86
N THR A 529 14.93 17.44 -38.68
CA THR A 529 13.53 17.40 -38.21
C THR A 529 12.66 16.75 -39.28
N THR A 530 11.92 15.70 -38.94
CA THR A 530 10.98 15.06 -39.87
C THR A 530 9.69 15.86 -39.97
N TYR A 531 9.05 15.77 -41.13
CA TYR A 531 7.74 16.35 -41.37
C TYR A 531 6.68 15.50 -40.66
N GLY A 532 6.41 15.79 -39.39
CA GLY A 532 5.56 14.94 -38.56
C GLY A 532 5.24 15.52 -37.18
N THR A 533 4.61 14.68 -36.36
CA THR A 533 4.13 15.03 -35.02
C THR A 533 5.11 14.54 -33.96
N TYR A 534 5.46 15.43 -33.04
CA TYR A 534 6.44 15.22 -31.98
C TYR A 534 5.76 15.16 -30.61
N SER A 535 6.15 14.16 -29.82
CA SER A 535 5.61 13.90 -28.49
C SER A 535 6.23 14.80 -27.42
N THR A 536 5.46 15.13 -26.38
CA THR A 536 5.89 15.96 -25.23
C THR A 536 5.60 15.24 -23.91
N GLU A 537 6.17 15.71 -22.80
CA GLU A 537 5.79 15.22 -21.47
C GLU A 537 4.44 15.77 -20.98
N THR A 538 3.95 16.86 -21.58
CA THR A 538 2.74 17.54 -21.15
C THR A 538 1.53 16.65 -21.39
N LEU A 539 0.78 16.35 -20.32
CA LEU A 539 -0.40 15.50 -20.36
C LEU A 539 -1.64 16.26 -20.81
N SER A 540 -2.60 15.56 -21.42
CA SER A 540 -3.90 16.14 -21.73
C SER A 540 -4.76 16.25 -20.47
N ALA A 541 -5.16 17.49 -20.12
CA ALA A 541 -6.12 17.73 -19.04
C ALA A 541 -7.52 17.14 -19.33
N ARG A 542 -7.85 16.89 -20.60
CA ARG A 542 -9.17 16.38 -21.01
C ARG A 542 -9.29 14.87 -20.92
N SER A 543 -8.19 14.13 -21.07
CA SER A 543 -8.23 12.68 -21.06
C SER A 543 -6.88 12.08 -20.68
N PRO A 544 -6.84 11.17 -19.70
CA PRO A 544 -5.59 10.56 -19.24
C PRO A 544 -4.93 9.67 -20.30
N ALA A 545 -5.66 9.28 -21.34
CA ALA A 545 -5.15 8.47 -22.46
C ALA A 545 -4.27 9.26 -23.46
N TYR A 546 -4.27 10.59 -23.35
CA TYR A 546 -3.67 11.49 -24.34
C TYR A 546 -2.54 12.33 -23.74
N ALA A 547 -1.56 12.67 -24.58
CA ALA A 547 -0.52 13.65 -24.31
C ALA A 547 -0.62 14.80 -25.32
N MET A 548 -0.08 15.97 -24.97
CA MET A 548 0.07 17.08 -25.90
C MET A 548 1.22 16.80 -26.87
N VAL A 549 1.06 17.26 -28.11
CA VAL A 549 2.00 17.02 -29.20
C VAL A 549 2.08 18.27 -30.09
N ILE A 550 3.18 18.39 -30.84
CA ILE A 550 3.42 19.50 -31.78
C ILE A 550 3.68 18.94 -33.17
N ALA A 551 3.02 19.49 -34.18
CA ALA A 551 3.27 19.18 -35.58
C ALA A 551 4.24 20.19 -36.20
N PHE A 552 5.41 19.75 -36.67
CA PHE A 552 6.40 20.64 -37.31
C PHE A 552 6.12 20.91 -38.80
N TYR A 553 4.99 20.45 -39.32
CA TYR A 553 4.57 20.75 -40.68
C TYR A 553 3.77 22.06 -40.81
N ASP A 554 3.06 22.46 -39.76
CA ASP A 554 2.24 23.68 -39.70
C ASP A 554 2.27 24.38 -38.33
N GLY A 555 3.04 23.88 -37.38
CA GLY A 555 3.11 24.39 -36.01
C GLY A 555 1.92 24.01 -35.11
N HIS A 556 1.02 23.12 -35.55
CA HIS A 556 -0.22 22.83 -34.83
C HIS A 556 0.00 22.05 -33.52
N ILE A 557 -0.44 22.65 -32.41
CA ILE A 557 -0.43 22.03 -31.07
C ILE A 557 -1.76 21.33 -30.82
N HIS A 558 -1.73 20.04 -30.52
CA HIS A 558 -2.94 19.25 -30.27
C HIS A 558 -2.67 18.08 -29.32
N THR A 559 -3.67 17.24 -29.08
CA THR A 559 -3.54 16.02 -28.26
C THR A 559 -3.49 14.78 -29.13
N ASN A 560 -2.67 13.80 -28.77
CA ASN A 560 -2.61 12.49 -29.44
C ASN A 560 -2.61 11.34 -28.42
N LEU A 561 -2.98 10.14 -28.87
CA LEU A 561 -2.99 8.94 -28.04
C LEU A 561 -1.57 8.58 -27.61
N LYS A 562 -1.40 8.22 -26.35
CA LYS A 562 -0.10 7.78 -25.80
C LYS A 562 0.43 6.49 -26.45
N SER A 563 -0.45 5.67 -27.03
CA SER A 563 -0.11 4.45 -27.76
C SER A 563 0.37 4.70 -29.20
N SER A 564 0.28 5.93 -29.70
CA SER A 564 0.80 6.30 -31.03
C SER A 564 2.32 6.36 -31.01
N SER A 565 2.97 5.80 -32.04
CA SER A 565 4.41 5.91 -32.24
C SER A 565 4.71 7.24 -32.94
N LEU A 566 5.36 8.18 -32.24
CA LEU A 566 5.60 9.55 -32.70
C LEU A 566 7.08 9.90 -32.62
N ALA A 567 7.49 10.94 -33.35
CA ALA A 567 8.84 11.47 -33.23
C ALA A 567 9.06 12.11 -31.83
N VAL A 568 10.31 12.15 -31.38
CA VAL A 568 10.68 12.75 -30.09
C VAL A 568 11.96 13.55 -30.29
N ARG A 569 12.05 14.74 -29.67
CA ARG A 569 13.30 15.49 -29.54
C ARG A 569 13.49 15.81 -28.06
N LEU A 570 14.61 15.41 -27.47
CA LEU A 570 14.87 15.64 -26.06
C LEU A 570 15.43 17.04 -25.80
N VAL A 571 15.25 17.51 -24.57
CA VAL A 571 15.76 18.77 -24.05
C VAL A 571 16.51 18.53 -22.74
N SER A 572 17.53 19.34 -22.47
CA SER A 572 18.21 19.45 -21.17
C SER A 572 18.10 20.88 -20.64
N LYS A 573 17.95 21.01 -19.32
CA LYS A 573 17.89 22.29 -18.60
C LYS A 573 19.24 22.70 -18.02
N SER A 574 20.21 21.79 -18.02
CA SER A 574 21.57 22.09 -17.58
C SER A 574 22.27 22.95 -18.60
N THR A 575 22.83 24.07 -18.14
CA THR A 575 23.83 24.81 -18.89
C THR A 575 25.11 23.97 -18.91
N THR A 576 25.68 23.74 -20.09
CA THR A 576 26.97 23.04 -20.23
C THR A 576 28.01 23.73 -19.35
N ALA A 577 28.74 22.94 -18.55
CA ALA A 577 29.76 23.47 -17.66
C ALA A 577 30.92 24.05 -18.48
N SER A 578 31.00 25.38 -18.56
CA SER A 578 32.21 26.18 -18.29
C SER A 578 32.06 27.63 -18.77
N GLU A 579 32.05 28.56 -17.81
CA GLU A 579 32.71 29.87 -17.94
C GLU A 579 33.43 30.15 -16.62
N GLU A 580 34.70 29.71 -16.53
CA GLU A 580 35.76 30.41 -15.80
C GLU A 580 36.76 30.95 -16.82
#